data_AF-A0A7C7USJ1-F1
#
_entry.id   AF-A0A7C7USJ1-F1
#
_cell.length_a   1.000
_cell.length_b   1.000
_cell.length_c   1.000
_cell.angle_alpha   90.00
_cell.angle_beta   90.00
_cell.angle_gamma   90.00
#
_symmetry.space_group_name_H-M   'P 1'
#
loop_
_entity.id
_entity.type
_entity.pdbx_description
1 polymer ?
#
loop_
_entity_poly.entity_id
_entity_poly.type
_entity_poly.pdbx_seq_one_letter_code
_entity_poly.pdbx_strand_id
1 'polypeptide(L)'
;MEIYTIGHSNHTVGDFTALLRKHAIEVVVDVRSQPYSRYVPHFNRETLARVLREQGFTYEHKGDRLGGRPPDGSFLLANGSVDYDRVRAS
;
A
#
# COMPACT_ATOMS: atom_id res chain seq x y z
N MET A 1 12.80 14.33 7.67
CA MET A 1 11.94 13.12 7.71
C MET A 1 12.32 12.27 6.53
N GLU A 2 12.73 11.03 6.77
CA GLU A 2 13.09 10.09 5.70
C GLU A 2 11.90 9.20 5.36
N ILE A 3 11.66 8.96 4.08
CA ILE A 3 10.61 8.08 3.59
C ILE A 3 11.26 7.02 2.72
N TYR A 4 10.92 5.76 2.99
CA TYR A 4 11.36 4.61 2.22
C TYR A 4 10.16 4.02 1.47
N THR A 5 10.42 3.52 0.27
CA THR A 5 9.45 2.76 -0.51
C THR A 5 9.85 1.30 -0.55
N ILE A 6 8.89 0.39 -0.37
CA ILE A 6 9.12 -1.04 -0.47
C ILE A 6 7.99 -1.69 -1.27
N GLY A 7 8.36 -2.51 -2.24
CA GLY A 7 7.47 -3.45 -2.90
C GLY A 7 7.68 -4.85 -2.33
N HIS A 8 6.65 -5.69 -2.31
CA HIS A 8 6.77 -7.05 -1.78
C HIS A 8 7.27 -8.08 -2.83
N SER A 9 7.16 -7.82 -4.14
CA SER A 9 7.64 -8.73 -5.20
C SER A 9 7.29 -10.21 -4.90
N ASN A 10 8.29 -11.09 -4.96
CA ASN A 10 8.30 -12.49 -4.54
C ASN A 10 8.91 -12.70 -3.12
N HIS A 11 9.07 -11.64 -2.32
CA HIS A 11 9.57 -11.76 -0.96
C HIS A 11 8.64 -12.63 -0.12
N THR A 12 9.21 -13.42 0.77
CA THR A 12 8.44 -13.98 1.88
C THR A 12 8.12 -12.87 2.88
N VAL A 13 7.17 -13.12 3.78
CA VAL A 13 6.88 -12.15 4.85
C VAL A 13 8.09 -11.94 5.78
N GLY A 14 8.90 -12.99 5.98
CA GLY A 14 10.14 -12.90 6.76
C GLY A 14 11.20 -12.02 6.11
N ASP A 15 11.42 -12.17 4.79
CA ASP A 15 12.35 -11.30 4.06
C ASP A 15 11.89 -9.84 4.10
N PHE A 16 10.57 -9.63 3.96
CA PHE A 16 9.98 -8.30 4.02
C PHE A 16 10.21 -7.64 5.39
N THR A 17 9.92 -8.34 6.50
CA THR A 17 10.14 -7.77 7.84
C THR A 17 11.62 -7.61 8.17
N ALA A 18 12.49 -8.47 7.65
CA ALA A 18 13.94 -8.31 7.79
C ALA A 18 14.44 -7.02 7.12
N LEU A 19 13.91 -6.66 5.94
CA LEU A 19 14.20 -5.38 5.28
C LEU A 19 13.72 -4.20 6.11
N LEU A 20 12.52 -4.28 6.69
CA LEU A 20 12.01 -3.23 7.59
C LEU A 20 12.92 -3.03 8.80
N ARG A 21 13.36 -4.12 9.45
CA ARG A 21 14.30 -4.05 10.59
C ARG A 21 15.65 -3.47 10.19
N LYS A 22 16.20 -3.89 9.06
CA LYS A 22 17.48 -3.40 8.55
C LYS A 22 17.52 -1.88 8.41
N HIS A 23 16.40 -1.28 8.02
CA HIS A 23 16.25 0.16 7.83
C HIS A 23 15.59 0.87 9.03
N ALA A 24 15.49 0.19 10.18
CA ALA A 24 14.87 0.72 11.40
C ALA A 24 13.46 1.31 11.17
N ILE A 25 12.67 0.69 10.28
CA ILE A 25 11.31 1.12 9.99
C ILE A 25 10.40 0.73 11.15
N GLU A 26 9.61 1.69 11.63
CA GLU A 26 8.63 1.49 12.71
C GLU A 26 7.20 1.39 12.18
N VAL A 27 6.90 2.12 11.10
CA VAL A 27 5.56 2.27 10.53
C VAL A 27 5.57 1.88 9.05
N VAL A 28 4.67 0.99 8.67
CA VAL A 28 4.37 0.64 7.28
C VAL A 28 3.04 1.28 6.88
N VAL A 29 3.09 2.15 5.87
CA VAL A 29 1.90 2.75 5.27
C VAL A 29 1.60 2.06 3.94
N ASP A 30 0.52 1.31 3.88
CA ASP A 30 0.05 0.64 2.66
C ASP A 30 -0.81 1.59 1.83
N VAL A 31 -0.23 2.08 0.74
CA VAL A 31 -0.87 3.00 -0.20
C VAL A 31 -1.61 2.27 -1.32
N ARG A 32 -1.67 0.93 -1.33
CA ARG A 32 -2.36 0.19 -2.40
C ARG A 32 -3.87 0.40 -2.31
N SER A 33 -4.50 0.93 -3.36
CA SER A 33 -5.97 1.05 -3.42
C SER A 33 -6.68 -0.31 -3.35
N GLN A 34 -6.06 -1.36 -3.92
CA GLN A 34 -6.54 -2.73 -3.84
C GLN A 34 -5.45 -3.62 -3.24
N PRO A 35 -5.34 -3.68 -1.91
CA PRO A 35 -4.28 -4.43 -1.20
C PRO A 35 -4.61 -5.93 -1.13
N TYR A 36 -5.00 -6.52 -2.27
CA TYR A 36 -5.47 -7.90 -2.37
C TYR A 36 -4.92 -8.59 -3.61
N SER A 37 -4.45 -9.82 -3.43
CA SER A 37 -4.01 -10.70 -4.50
C SER A 37 -4.41 -12.14 -4.21
N ARG A 38 -4.80 -12.86 -5.27
CA ARG A 38 -5.03 -14.31 -5.21
C ARG A 38 -3.72 -15.10 -5.20
N TYR A 39 -2.65 -14.53 -5.77
CA TYR A 39 -1.35 -15.20 -5.94
C TYR A 39 -0.43 -15.03 -4.73
N VAL A 40 -0.52 -13.88 -4.04
CA VAL A 40 0.28 -13.56 -2.84
C VAL A 40 -0.62 -13.22 -1.65
N PRO A 41 -1.46 -14.17 -1.18
CA PRO A 41 -2.47 -13.91 -0.15
C PRO A 41 -1.88 -13.50 1.21
N HIS A 42 -0.60 -13.79 1.45
CA HIS A 42 0.13 -13.37 2.65
C HIS A 42 0.38 -11.85 2.71
N PHE A 43 0.33 -11.15 1.56
CA PHE A 43 0.37 -9.68 1.48
C PHE A 43 -1.02 -9.04 1.35
N ASN A 44 -2.10 -9.81 1.52
CA ASN A 44 -3.44 -9.23 1.65
C ASN A 44 -3.50 -8.40 2.93
N ARG A 45 -4.21 -7.27 2.87
CA ARG A 45 -4.27 -6.27 3.93
C ARG A 45 -4.37 -6.84 5.34
N GLU A 46 -5.35 -7.72 5.59
CA GLU A 46 -5.63 -8.26 6.92
C GLU A 46 -4.50 -9.18 7.41
N THR A 47 -3.99 -10.04 6.52
CA THR A 47 -2.88 -10.94 6.82
C THR A 47 -1.60 -10.16 7.11
N LEU A 48 -1.27 -9.20 6.25
CA LEU A 48 -0.09 -8.35 6.39
C LEU A 48 -0.15 -7.51 7.66
N ALA A 49 -1.30 -6.88 7.93
CA ALA A 49 -1.51 -6.07 9.13
C ALA A 49 -1.31 -6.89 10.40
N ARG A 50 -1.84 -8.12 10.43
CA ARG A 50 -1.65 -9.03 11.57
C ARG A 50 -0.18 -9.37 11.77
N VAL A 51 0.51 -9.84 10.73
CA VAL A 51 1.92 -10.26 10.86
C VAL A 51 2.81 -9.10 11.25
N LEU A 52 2.63 -7.91 10.65
CA LEU A 52 3.42 -6.73 11.01
C LEU A 52 3.22 -6.34 12.48
N ARG A 53 1.98 -6.34 12.98
CA ARG A 53 1.69 -6.04 14.39
C ARG A 53 2.29 -7.08 15.34
N GLU A 54 2.16 -8.37 15.02
CA GLU A 54 2.78 -9.45 15.80
C GLU A 54 4.31 -9.33 15.86
N GLN A 55 4.91 -8.81 14.80
CA GLN A 55 6.35 -8.55 14.70
C GLN A 55 6.76 -7.19 15.28
N GLY A 56 5.83 -6.40 15.84
CA GLY A 56 6.11 -5.12 16.50
C GLY A 56 6.26 -3.93 15.56
N PHE A 57 5.60 -3.95 14.40
CA PHE A 57 5.49 -2.82 13.49
C PHE A 57 4.08 -2.23 13.52
N THR A 58 3.97 -0.92 13.34
CA THR A 58 2.69 -0.28 13.05
C THR A 58 2.33 -0.47 11.58
N TYR A 59 1.07 -0.79 11.31
CA TYR A 59 0.53 -0.88 9.96
C TYR A 59 -0.68 0.04 9.81
N GLU A 60 -0.62 0.92 8.82
CA GLU A 60 -1.72 1.79 8.40
C GLU A 60 -2.05 1.57 6.93
N HIS A 61 -3.34 1.40 6.62
CA HIS A 61 -3.81 1.41 5.23
C HIS A 61 -4.27 2.83 4.88
N LYS A 62 -3.72 3.40 3.81
CA LYS A 62 -4.07 4.71 3.26
C LYS A 62 -4.35 4.65 1.75
N GLY A 63 -4.65 3.46 1.21
CA GLY A 63 -4.89 3.29 -0.22
C GLY A 63 -6.17 3.94 -0.73
N ASP A 64 -7.08 4.31 0.17
CA ASP A 64 -8.27 5.12 -0.07
C ASP A 64 -7.95 6.59 -0.38
N ARG A 65 -6.85 7.12 0.17
CA ARG A 65 -6.43 8.52 0.00
C ARG A 65 -5.21 8.68 -0.89
N LEU A 66 -4.27 7.72 -0.83
CA LEU A 66 -2.95 7.81 -1.45
C LEU A 66 -2.74 6.83 -2.60
N GLY A 67 -3.72 5.97 -2.90
CA GLY A 67 -3.54 4.91 -3.89
C GLY A 67 -3.81 5.30 -5.34
N GLY A 68 -4.22 6.53 -5.59
CA GLY A 68 -4.32 7.11 -6.95
C GLY A 68 -5.41 6.50 -7.84
N ARG A 69 -6.21 5.56 -7.33
CA ARG A 69 -7.40 5.05 -8.01
C ARG A 69 -8.58 5.97 -7.73
N PRO A 70 -9.21 6.58 -8.75
CA PRO A 70 -10.38 7.42 -8.52
C PRO A 70 -11.55 6.63 -7.97
N PRO A 71 -12.44 7.28 -7.20
CA PRO A 71 -13.59 6.61 -6.57
C PRO A 71 -14.61 6.12 -7.61
N ASP A 72 -14.76 6.85 -8.71
CA ASP A 72 -15.68 6.50 -9.80
C ASP A 72 -15.23 7.10 -11.15
N GLY A 73 -16.05 6.87 -12.19
CA GLY A 73 -15.78 7.30 -13.56
C GLY A 73 -15.85 8.82 -13.80
N SER A 74 -16.34 9.63 -12.85
CA SER A 74 -16.43 11.09 -13.02
C SER A 74 -15.07 11.79 -13.06
N PHE A 75 -14.04 11.09 -12.56
CA PHE A 75 -12.64 11.50 -12.56
C PHE A 75 -11.87 10.95 -13.77
N LEU A 76 -12.56 10.41 -14.78
CA LEU A 76 -11.93 9.92 -16.00
C LEU A 76 -12.15 10.90 -17.15
N LEU A 77 -11.12 11.11 -17.94
CA LEU A 77 -11.20 11.76 -19.24
C LEU A 77 -11.94 10.85 -20.23
N ALA A 78 -12.36 11.40 -21.37
CA ALA A 78 -13.08 10.64 -22.41
C ALA A 78 -12.29 9.42 -22.95
N ASN A 79 -10.96 9.42 -22.81
CA ASN A 79 -10.09 8.31 -23.19
C ASN A 79 -9.91 7.25 -22.08
N GLY A 80 -10.60 7.39 -20.94
CA GLY A 80 -10.52 6.47 -19.79
C GLY A 80 -9.32 6.68 -18.88
N SER A 81 -8.45 7.65 -19.16
CA SER A 81 -7.35 8.02 -18.25
C SER A 81 -7.85 8.92 -17.11
N VAL A 82 -7.11 8.95 -16.00
CA VAL A 82 -7.48 9.76 -14.83
C VAL A 82 -7.29 11.25 -15.11
N ASP A 83 -8.32 12.04 -14.87
CA ASP A 83 -8.28 13.51 -14.81
C ASP A 83 -7.72 13.95 -13.45
N TYR A 84 -6.40 14.12 -13.39
CA TYR A 84 -5.70 14.50 -12.16
C TYR A 84 -6.05 15.91 -11.67
N ASP A 85 -6.51 16.81 -12.54
CA ASP A 85 -6.93 18.15 -12.13
C ASP A 85 -8.23 18.07 -11.31
N ARG A 86 -9.18 17.21 -11.73
CA ARG A 86 -10.39 16.92 -10.94
C ARG A 86 -10.08 16.22 -9.62
N VAL A 87 -9.19 15.23 -9.63
CA VAL A 87 -8.77 14.52 -8.40
C VAL A 87 -8.09 15.48 -7.41
N ARG A 88 -7.34 16.47 -7.89
CA ARG A 88 -6.70 17.48 -7.04
C ARG A 88 -7.71 18.44 -6.38
N ALA A 89 -8.86 18.66 -7.00
CA ALA A 89 -9.87 19.61 -6.53
C ALA A 89 -10.91 19.02 -5.56
N SER A 90 -10.90 17.70 -5.34
CA SER A 90 -11.86 16.98 -4.48
C SER A 90 -11.45 16.86 -3.02
#